data_AF-A0A961JHP2-F1
#
_entry.id   AF-A0A961JHP2-F1
#
_cell.length_a   1.000
_cell.length_b   1.000
_cell.length_c   1.000
_cell.angle_alpha   90.00
_cell.angle_beta   90.00
_cell.angle_gamma   90.00
#
_symmetry.space_group_name_H-M   'P 1'
#
loop_
_entity.id
_entity.type
_entity.pdbx_description
1 polymer ?
#
loop_
_entity_poly.entity_id
_entity_poly.type
_entity_poly.pdbx_seq_one_letter_code
_entity_poly.pdbx_strand_id
1 'polypeptide(L)'
;MNKPVLPNDTQPAEEALPPAGHNNPPPYDLEAFAALTKTADDFLKGADIWRKTDIASEAMAEQLSDMIAGLRKNAKAVEDARVAAKKPHDDASDAVQAAFKPLAERYKRALEVMLAKAKVWVDKKKAEEAERKRKAQEEADALAAAAKLKEMETAQSGNIDAQLEAERAAKEAEKAQKAASKDVKVGIGSASGAGRTISSRSRKVCTLTAIGAAFLHYRNDPKVAEMLTSLANAEANAKGFEGDIPGFDIKTVESAV
;
A
#
# COMPACT_ATOMS: atom_id res chain seq x y z
N MET A 1 -56.87 -33.40 -54.28
CA MET A 1 -57.04 -33.69 -52.83
C MET A 1 -56.15 -32.72 -52.06
N ASN A 2 -56.82 -31.85 -51.30
CA ASN A 2 -56.27 -30.73 -50.57
C ASN A 2 -55.41 -31.22 -49.39
N LYS A 3 -54.13 -30.85 -49.32
CA LYS A 3 -53.39 -30.91 -48.05
C LYS A 3 -53.64 -29.59 -47.33
N PRO A 4 -54.12 -29.60 -46.07
CA PRO A 4 -54.40 -28.36 -45.35
C PRO A 4 -53.09 -27.68 -44.95
N VAL A 5 -52.98 -26.38 -45.23
CA VAL A 5 -51.93 -25.54 -44.67
C VAL A 5 -52.25 -25.37 -43.19
N LEU A 6 -51.35 -25.83 -42.32
CA LEU A 6 -51.47 -25.67 -40.88
C LEU A 6 -51.24 -24.19 -40.53
N PRO A 7 -52.09 -23.57 -39.70
CA PRO A 7 -51.95 -22.16 -39.32
C PRO A 7 -50.89 -22.04 -38.22
N ASN A 8 -49.62 -22.24 -38.56
CA ASN A 8 -48.53 -21.91 -37.63
C ASN A 8 -47.14 -21.70 -38.27
N ASP A 9 -47.08 -21.31 -39.56
CA ASP A 9 -45.83 -20.89 -40.20
C ASP A 9 -45.44 -19.43 -39.90
N THR A 10 -46.01 -18.82 -38.86
CA THR A 10 -45.40 -17.67 -38.19
C THR A 10 -44.60 -18.19 -37.01
N GLN A 11 -43.41 -18.71 -37.29
CA GLN A 11 -42.34 -18.63 -36.31
C GLN A 11 -42.26 -17.15 -35.92
N PRO A 12 -42.52 -16.76 -34.66
CA PRO A 12 -42.16 -15.41 -34.24
C PRO A 12 -40.67 -15.29 -34.55
N ALA A 13 -40.30 -14.26 -35.33
CA ALA A 13 -38.91 -13.91 -35.54
C ALA A 13 -38.23 -14.02 -34.18
N GLU A 14 -37.25 -14.92 -34.10
CA GLU A 14 -36.41 -15.12 -32.93
C GLU A 14 -35.68 -13.79 -32.76
N GLU A 15 -36.33 -12.82 -32.10
CA GLU A 15 -35.75 -11.57 -31.66
C GLU A 15 -34.61 -11.98 -30.76
N ALA A 16 -33.41 -12.01 -31.35
CA ALA A 16 -32.17 -12.29 -30.66
C ALA A 16 -32.16 -11.38 -29.44
N LEU A 17 -32.37 -11.98 -28.25
CA LEU A 17 -32.39 -11.25 -26.99
C LEU A 17 -31.16 -10.34 -26.98
N PRO A 18 -31.32 -9.05 -26.64
CA PRO A 18 -30.22 -8.10 -26.72
C PRO A 18 -29.00 -8.66 -25.98
N PRO A 19 -27.80 -8.63 -26.58
CA PRO A 19 -26.64 -9.29 -26.04
C PRO A 19 -26.35 -8.79 -24.63
N ALA A 20 -25.98 -9.71 -23.73
CA ALA A 20 -25.76 -9.42 -22.31
C ALA A 20 -24.86 -8.19 -22.12
N GLY A 21 -25.38 -7.16 -21.43
CA GLY A 21 -24.71 -5.87 -21.22
C GLY A 21 -25.36 -4.66 -21.92
N HIS A 22 -26.38 -4.87 -22.77
CA HIS A 22 -27.10 -3.78 -23.47
C HIS A 22 -28.11 -3.00 -22.61
N ASN A 23 -28.25 -3.31 -21.32
CA ASN A 23 -29.12 -2.59 -20.39
C ASN A 23 -28.32 -1.95 -19.25
N ASN A 24 -27.26 -1.23 -19.59
CA ASN A 24 -26.52 -0.43 -18.61
C ASN A 24 -26.62 1.05 -19.01
N PRO A 25 -27.61 1.80 -18.49
CA PRO A 25 -27.70 3.22 -18.78
C PRO A 25 -26.42 3.94 -18.31
N PRO A 26 -26.05 5.06 -18.94
CA PRO A 26 -24.89 5.85 -18.53
C PRO A 26 -24.94 6.19 -17.02
N PRO A 27 -23.78 6.23 -16.34
CA PRO A 27 -23.71 6.46 -14.88
C PRO A 27 -24.04 7.90 -14.47
N TYR A 28 -24.31 8.78 -15.43
CA TYR A 28 -24.73 10.16 -15.23
C TYR A 28 -25.62 10.59 -16.40
N ASP A 29 -26.38 11.65 -16.18
CA ASP A 29 -27.25 12.23 -17.21
C ASP A 29 -26.41 12.94 -18.29
N LEU A 30 -26.44 12.37 -19.50
CA LEU A 30 -25.70 12.87 -20.66
C LEU A 30 -26.21 14.23 -21.15
N GLU A 31 -27.52 14.49 -21.05
CA GLU A 31 -28.11 15.75 -21.50
C GLU A 31 -27.77 16.88 -20.52
N ALA A 32 -27.87 16.60 -19.22
CA ALA A 32 -27.45 17.54 -18.18
C ALA A 32 -25.95 17.85 -18.28
N PHE A 33 -25.11 16.83 -18.54
CA PHE A 33 -23.68 17.02 -18.76
C PHE A 33 -23.41 17.91 -19.98
N ALA A 34 -24.04 17.63 -21.13
CA ALA A 34 -23.88 18.43 -22.34
C ALA A 34 -24.31 19.90 -22.14
N ALA A 35 -25.39 20.14 -21.38
CA ALA A 35 -25.84 21.49 -21.03
C ALA A 35 -24.82 22.24 -20.14
N LEU A 36 -24.23 21.54 -19.16
CA LEU A 36 -23.16 22.10 -18.32
C LEU A 36 -21.88 22.38 -19.11
N THR A 37 -21.49 21.48 -20.01
CA THR A 37 -20.33 21.69 -20.91
C THR A 37 -20.54 22.93 -21.78
N LYS A 38 -21.71 23.06 -22.42
CA LYS A 38 -22.01 24.24 -23.23
C LYS A 38 -21.94 25.54 -22.41
N THR A 39 -22.51 25.52 -21.19
CA THR A 39 -22.46 26.68 -20.28
C THR A 39 -21.02 27.01 -19.89
N ALA A 40 -20.20 26.00 -19.61
CA ALA A 40 -18.78 26.19 -19.31
C ALA A 40 -18.04 26.79 -20.51
N ASP A 41 -18.24 26.26 -21.71
CA ASP A 41 -17.60 26.75 -22.93
C ASP A 41 -17.93 28.22 -23.21
N ASP A 42 -19.18 28.63 -23.00
CA ASP A 42 -19.60 30.02 -23.22
C ASP A 42 -18.99 30.98 -22.19
N PHE A 43 -18.92 30.57 -20.92
CA PHE A 43 -18.22 31.34 -19.88
C PHE A 43 -16.70 31.38 -20.09
N LEU A 44 -16.09 30.30 -20.59
CA LEU A 44 -14.66 30.26 -20.88
C LEU A 44 -14.30 31.18 -22.06
N LYS A 45 -15.13 31.22 -23.12
CA LYS A 45 -14.97 32.21 -24.20
C LYS A 45 -15.05 33.64 -23.66
N GLY A 46 -16.01 33.91 -22.78
CA GLY A 46 -16.11 35.21 -22.10
C GLY A 46 -14.87 35.53 -21.27
N ALA A 47 -14.35 34.56 -20.52
CA ALA A 47 -13.15 34.73 -19.71
C ALA A 47 -11.91 34.97 -20.58
N ASP A 48 -11.82 34.36 -21.76
CA ASP A 48 -10.75 34.58 -22.73
C ASP A 48 -10.74 36.01 -23.30
N ILE A 49 -11.92 36.63 -23.44
CA ILE A 49 -12.06 38.05 -23.81
C ILE A 49 -11.57 38.93 -22.66
N TRP A 50 -12.02 38.65 -21.43
CA TRP A 50 -11.58 39.39 -20.24
C TRP A 50 -10.07 39.29 -19.99
N ARG A 51 -9.47 38.12 -20.27
CA ARG A 51 -8.00 37.91 -20.15
C ARG A 51 -7.18 38.86 -21.02
N LYS A 52 -7.74 39.32 -22.15
CA LYS A 52 -7.05 40.20 -23.11
C LYS A 52 -7.46 41.66 -22.98
N THR A 53 -8.40 41.97 -22.09
CA THR A 53 -8.98 43.31 -21.93
C THR A 53 -8.34 43.99 -20.73
N ASP A 54 -7.81 45.19 -20.92
CA ASP A 54 -7.35 46.03 -19.80
C ASP A 54 -8.55 46.67 -19.09
N ILE A 55 -8.54 46.62 -17.76
CA ILE A 55 -9.62 47.19 -16.93
C ILE A 55 -9.37 48.70 -16.81
N ALA A 56 -10.06 49.49 -17.63
CA ALA A 56 -9.85 50.93 -17.71
C ALA A 56 -10.87 51.78 -16.92
N SER A 57 -11.93 51.17 -16.37
CA SER A 57 -12.98 51.87 -15.62
C SER A 57 -13.58 51.01 -14.52
N GLU A 58 -14.12 51.66 -13.48
CA GLU A 58 -14.82 51.00 -12.36
C GLU A 58 -15.98 50.10 -12.84
N ALA A 59 -16.76 50.55 -13.82
CA ALA A 59 -17.83 49.74 -14.43
C ALA A 59 -17.32 48.44 -15.08
N MET A 60 -16.08 48.42 -15.61
CA MET A 60 -15.48 47.19 -16.17
C MET A 60 -15.02 46.24 -15.04
N ALA A 61 -14.56 46.80 -13.91
CA ALA A 61 -14.22 46.01 -12.74
C ALA A 61 -15.47 45.36 -12.11
N GLU A 62 -16.60 46.06 -12.06
CA GLU A 62 -17.90 45.51 -11.63
C GLU A 62 -18.36 44.37 -12.55
N GLN A 63 -18.29 44.57 -13.87
CA GLN A 63 -18.62 43.53 -14.85
C GLN A 63 -17.70 42.30 -14.76
N LEU A 64 -16.40 42.51 -14.50
CA LEU A 64 -15.46 41.41 -14.24
C LEU A 64 -15.82 40.68 -12.94
N SER A 65 -16.20 41.40 -11.89
CA SER A 65 -16.66 40.81 -10.63
C SER A 65 -17.90 39.92 -10.85
N ASP A 66 -18.88 40.38 -11.64
CA ASP A 66 -20.05 39.59 -12.00
C ASP A 66 -19.69 38.34 -12.82
N MET A 67 -18.72 38.47 -13.74
CA MET A 67 -18.19 37.35 -14.50
C MET A 67 -17.52 36.31 -13.58
N ILE A 68 -16.71 36.75 -12.62
CA ILE A 68 -16.08 35.89 -11.61
C ILE A 68 -17.14 35.20 -10.76
N ALA A 69 -18.18 35.92 -10.32
CA ALA A 69 -19.29 35.34 -9.55
C ALA A 69 -20.04 34.28 -10.38
N GLY A 70 -20.28 34.54 -11.67
CA GLY A 70 -20.87 33.58 -12.60
C GLY A 70 -20.01 32.32 -12.79
N LEU A 71 -18.69 32.48 -12.96
CA LEU A 71 -17.74 31.37 -13.04
C LEU A 71 -17.77 30.49 -11.79
N ARG A 72 -17.75 31.10 -10.59
CA ARG A 72 -17.85 30.37 -9.32
C ARG A 72 -19.17 29.60 -9.19
N LYS A 73 -20.28 30.24 -9.55
CA LYS A 73 -21.61 29.62 -9.50
C LYS A 73 -21.70 28.42 -10.44
N ASN A 74 -21.19 28.54 -11.66
CA ASN A 74 -21.19 27.44 -12.64
C ASN A 74 -20.24 26.31 -12.22
N ALA A 75 -19.07 26.64 -11.68
CA ALA A 75 -18.16 25.63 -11.11
C ALA A 75 -18.83 24.84 -9.98
N LYS A 76 -19.56 25.53 -9.10
CA LYS A 76 -20.37 24.88 -8.05
C LYS A 76 -21.48 24.01 -8.63
N ALA A 77 -22.19 24.47 -9.66
CA ALA A 77 -23.27 23.70 -10.30
C ALA A 77 -22.76 22.38 -10.92
N VAL A 78 -21.57 22.41 -11.54
CA VAL A 78 -20.90 21.20 -12.05
C VAL A 78 -20.56 20.23 -10.93
N GLU A 79 -20.01 20.73 -9.83
CA GLU A 79 -19.66 19.88 -8.68
C GLU A 79 -20.89 19.31 -7.99
N ASP A 80 -21.95 20.10 -7.82
CA ASP A 80 -23.22 19.64 -7.24
C ASP A 80 -23.86 18.54 -8.14
N ALA A 81 -23.80 18.69 -9.47
CA ALA A 81 -24.25 17.67 -10.42
C ALA A 81 -23.40 16.38 -10.34
N ARG A 82 -22.07 16.51 -10.19
CA ARG A 82 -21.16 15.37 -10.00
C ARG A 82 -21.49 14.60 -8.71
N VAL A 83 -21.69 15.32 -7.62
CA VAL A 83 -22.05 14.73 -6.32
C VAL A 83 -23.41 14.03 -6.41
N ALA A 84 -24.40 14.65 -7.05
CA ALA A 84 -25.72 14.05 -7.23
C ALA A 84 -25.68 12.76 -8.06
N ALA A 85 -24.94 12.75 -9.17
CA ALA A 85 -24.76 11.56 -10.01
C ALA A 85 -23.98 10.44 -9.28
N LYS A 86 -22.98 10.79 -8.47
CA LYS A 86 -22.16 9.83 -7.72
C LYS A 86 -22.88 9.22 -6.51
N LYS A 87 -23.76 9.99 -5.86
CA LYS A 87 -24.46 9.60 -4.63
C LYS A 87 -25.10 8.20 -4.64
N PRO A 88 -25.92 7.80 -5.63
CA PRO A 88 -26.53 6.47 -5.63
C PRO A 88 -25.49 5.34 -5.69
N HIS A 89 -24.35 5.58 -6.35
CA HIS A 89 -23.26 4.60 -6.43
C HIS A 89 -22.47 4.51 -5.13
N ASP A 90 -22.24 5.65 -4.46
CA ASP A 90 -21.64 5.67 -3.14
C ASP A 90 -22.53 4.97 -2.11
N ASP A 91 -23.82 5.30 -2.07
CA ASP A 91 -24.78 4.68 -1.16
C ASP A 91 -24.89 3.16 -1.39
N ALA A 92 -24.89 2.72 -2.67
CA ALA A 92 -24.87 1.30 -3.01
C ALA A 92 -23.55 0.61 -2.62
N SER A 93 -22.41 1.27 -2.85
CA SER A 93 -21.10 0.80 -2.40
C SER A 93 -21.07 0.64 -0.88
N ASP A 94 -21.55 1.63 -0.14
CA ASP A 94 -21.57 1.62 1.32
C ASP A 94 -22.49 0.53 1.86
N ALA A 95 -23.65 0.29 1.24
CA ALA A 95 -24.52 -0.83 1.59
C ALA A 95 -23.84 -2.19 1.39
N VAL A 96 -23.11 -2.37 0.27
CA VAL A 96 -22.32 -3.60 0.03
C VAL A 96 -21.21 -3.72 1.08
N GLN A 97 -20.47 -2.66 1.35
CA GLN A 97 -19.43 -2.67 2.38
C GLN A 97 -20.01 -3.01 3.75
N ALA A 98 -21.15 -2.43 4.13
CA ALA A 98 -21.81 -2.69 5.40
C ALA A 98 -22.27 -4.17 5.52
N ALA A 99 -22.74 -4.79 4.44
CA ALA A 99 -23.13 -6.19 4.44
C ALA A 99 -21.93 -7.15 4.55
N PHE A 100 -20.83 -6.86 3.85
CA PHE A 100 -19.68 -7.77 3.77
C PHE A 100 -18.63 -7.56 4.86
N LYS A 101 -18.49 -6.34 5.40
CA LYS A 101 -17.50 -6.02 6.43
C LYS A 101 -17.64 -6.90 7.69
N PRO A 102 -18.83 -7.13 8.26
CA PRO A 102 -18.98 -8.04 9.40
C PRO A 102 -18.56 -9.49 9.07
N LEU A 103 -18.82 -9.96 7.85
CA LEU A 103 -18.37 -11.30 7.41
C LEU A 103 -16.84 -11.36 7.31
N ALA A 104 -16.22 -10.36 6.68
CA ALA A 104 -14.78 -10.24 6.58
C ALA A 104 -14.11 -10.15 7.97
N GLU A 105 -14.70 -9.39 8.89
CA GLU A 105 -14.23 -9.27 10.28
C GLU A 105 -14.30 -10.60 11.04
N ARG A 106 -15.37 -11.39 10.86
CA ARG A 106 -15.48 -12.74 11.45
C ARG A 106 -14.36 -13.65 10.96
N TYR A 107 -14.09 -13.68 9.66
CA TYR A 107 -12.98 -14.47 9.10
C TYR A 107 -11.63 -13.97 9.57
N LYS A 108 -11.43 -12.64 9.61
CA LYS A 108 -10.19 -12.04 10.12
C LYS A 108 -9.95 -12.43 11.57
N ARG A 109 -10.99 -12.38 12.41
CA ARG A 109 -10.89 -12.76 13.82
C ARG A 109 -10.57 -14.26 13.98
N ALA A 110 -11.22 -15.12 13.22
CA ALA A 110 -10.92 -16.56 13.22
C ALA A 110 -9.47 -16.82 12.76
N LEU A 111 -9.03 -16.13 11.70
CA LEU A 111 -7.66 -16.22 11.19
C LEU A 111 -6.63 -15.79 12.24
N GLU A 112 -6.85 -14.68 12.95
CA GLU A 112 -5.97 -14.22 14.04
C GLU A 112 -5.81 -15.28 15.13
N VAL A 113 -6.92 -15.91 15.56
CA VAL A 113 -6.90 -16.98 16.57
C VAL A 113 -6.12 -18.21 16.07
N MET A 114 -6.32 -18.61 14.81
CA MET A 114 -5.60 -19.75 14.23
C MET A 114 -4.12 -19.46 14.01
N LEU A 115 -3.76 -18.24 13.58
CA LEU A 115 -2.38 -17.80 13.45
C LEU A 115 -1.66 -17.74 14.80
N ALA A 116 -2.34 -17.34 15.87
CA ALA A 116 -1.79 -17.40 17.23
C ALA A 116 -1.47 -18.84 17.66
N LYS A 117 -2.35 -19.80 17.37
CA LYS A 117 -2.09 -21.24 17.61
C LYS A 117 -0.92 -21.76 16.77
N ALA A 118 -0.88 -21.40 15.48
CA ALA A 118 0.21 -21.75 14.58
C ALA A 118 1.55 -21.17 15.08
N LYS A 119 1.55 -19.95 15.61
CA LYS A 119 2.75 -19.31 16.19
C LYS A 119 3.30 -20.10 17.37
N VAL A 120 2.46 -20.56 18.31
CA VAL A 120 2.92 -21.37 19.45
C VAL A 120 3.67 -22.63 18.97
N TRP A 121 3.15 -23.30 17.93
CA TRP A 121 3.81 -24.46 17.34
C TRP A 121 5.13 -24.10 16.64
N VAL A 122 5.15 -23.05 15.82
CA VAL A 122 6.37 -22.59 15.15
C VAL A 122 7.44 -22.19 16.16
N ASP A 123 7.06 -21.52 17.25
CA ASP A 123 8.00 -21.13 18.31
C ASP A 123 8.56 -22.36 19.05
N LYS A 124 7.73 -23.37 19.33
CA LYS A 124 8.19 -24.66 19.87
C LYS A 124 9.20 -25.31 18.93
N LYS A 125 8.90 -25.38 17.64
CA LYS A 125 9.81 -25.95 16.64
C LYS A 125 11.10 -25.14 16.49
N LYS A 126 11.04 -23.82 16.62
CA LYS A 126 12.23 -22.96 16.64
C LYS A 126 13.09 -23.21 17.89
N ALA A 127 12.48 -23.44 19.04
CA ALA A 127 13.21 -23.79 20.26
C ALA A 127 13.89 -25.15 20.14
N GLU A 128 13.17 -26.17 19.63
CA GLU A 128 13.73 -27.51 19.34
C GLU A 128 14.91 -27.42 18.34
N GLU A 129 14.75 -26.64 17.28
CA GLU A 129 15.81 -26.41 16.29
C GLU A 129 17.01 -25.67 16.87
N ALA A 130 16.78 -24.65 17.70
CA ALA A 130 17.84 -23.90 18.36
C ALA A 130 18.63 -24.77 19.34
N GLU A 131 17.96 -25.64 20.11
CA GLU A 131 18.62 -26.61 20.98
C GLU A 131 19.43 -27.64 20.17
N ARG A 132 18.86 -28.16 19.07
CA ARG A 132 19.58 -29.06 18.16
C ARG A 132 20.81 -28.38 17.56
N LYS A 133 20.68 -27.13 17.11
CA LYS A 133 21.79 -26.34 16.58
C LYS A 133 22.85 -26.08 17.65
N ARG A 134 22.46 -25.83 18.89
CA ARG A 134 23.39 -25.66 20.02
C ARG A 134 24.18 -26.94 20.27
N LYS A 135 23.52 -28.10 20.37
CA LYS A 135 24.19 -29.40 20.55
C LYS A 135 25.12 -29.73 19.37
N ALA A 136 24.66 -29.51 18.14
CA ALA A 136 25.47 -29.72 16.95
C ALA A 136 26.70 -28.79 16.89
N GLN A 137 26.58 -27.55 17.40
CA GLN A 137 27.71 -26.63 17.51
C GLN A 137 28.69 -27.07 18.61
N GLU A 138 28.19 -27.47 19.79
CA GLU A 138 29.01 -27.99 20.88
C GLU A 138 29.81 -29.24 20.44
N GLU A 139 29.18 -30.16 19.70
CA GLU A 139 29.84 -31.34 19.12
C GLU A 139 30.86 -30.97 18.04
N ALA A 140 30.53 -30.02 17.16
CA ALA A 140 31.45 -29.54 16.13
C ALA A 140 32.67 -28.82 16.72
N ASP A 141 32.49 -28.04 17.79
CA ASP A 141 33.56 -27.34 18.49
C ASP A 141 34.46 -28.34 19.24
N ALA A 142 33.89 -29.39 19.84
CA ALA A 142 34.65 -30.47 20.48
C ALA A 142 35.49 -31.28 19.46
N LEU A 143 34.92 -31.62 18.30
CA LEU A 143 35.64 -32.30 17.21
C LEU A 143 36.75 -31.41 16.63
N ALA A 144 36.50 -30.11 16.48
CA ALA A 144 37.50 -29.16 16.01
C ALA A 144 38.65 -28.99 17.03
N ALA A 145 38.36 -28.99 18.33
CA ALA A 145 39.39 -28.95 19.36
C ALA A 145 40.24 -30.24 19.38
N ALA A 146 39.59 -31.41 19.24
CA ALA A 146 40.28 -32.70 19.16
C ALA A 146 41.14 -32.82 17.90
N ALA A 147 40.66 -32.35 16.75
CA ALA A 147 41.42 -32.31 15.51
C ALA A 147 42.67 -31.42 15.64
N LYS A 148 42.54 -30.24 16.25
CA LYS A 148 43.68 -29.34 16.52
C LYS A 148 44.73 -29.98 17.43
N LEU A 149 44.30 -30.72 18.47
CA LEU A 149 45.23 -31.42 19.35
C LEU A 149 46.00 -32.52 18.58
N LYS A 150 45.29 -33.32 17.77
CA LYS A 150 45.92 -34.34 16.92
C LYS A 150 46.88 -33.76 15.87
N GLU A 151 46.56 -32.60 15.29
CA GLU A 151 47.48 -31.88 14.39
C GLU A 151 48.76 -31.45 15.13
N MET A 152 48.65 -30.91 16.34
CA MET A 152 49.82 -30.53 17.15
C MET A 152 50.67 -31.74 17.53
N GLU A 153 50.05 -32.86 17.91
CA GLU A 153 50.75 -34.13 18.22
C GLU A 153 51.43 -34.73 16.97
N THR A 154 50.81 -34.60 15.80
CA THR A 154 51.38 -35.06 14.54
C THR A 154 52.58 -34.21 14.11
N ALA A 155 52.49 -32.88 14.28
CA ALA A 155 53.59 -31.97 14.02
C ALA A 155 54.81 -32.26 14.92
N GLN A 156 54.59 -32.80 16.12
CA GLN A 156 55.66 -33.21 17.04
C GLN A 156 56.21 -34.61 16.77
N SER A 157 55.38 -35.56 16.31
CA SER A 157 55.77 -36.97 16.14
C SER A 157 56.28 -37.34 14.75
N GLY A 158 55.92 -36.61 13.69
CA GLY A 158 56.45 -36.80 12.33
C GLY A 158 56.13 -38.15 11.67
N ASN A 159 55.17 -38.93 12.19
CA ASN A 159 54.78 -40.24 11.66
C ASN A 159 53.67 -40.14 10.60
N ILE A 160 53.77 -40.92 9.52
CA ILE A 160 52.80 -40.96 8.40
C ILE A 160 51.41 -41.43 8.87
N ASP A 161 51.35 -42.40 9.79
CA ASP A 161 50.07 -42.87 10.33
C ASP A 161 49.37 -41.79 11.18
N ALA A 162 50.14 -40.96 11.89
CA ALA A 162 49.61 -39.82 12.64
C ALA A 162 49.07 -38.72 11.71
N GLN A 163 49.70 -38.52 10.54
CA GLN A 163 49.18 -37.61 9.51
C GLN A 163 47.84 -38.06 8.94
N LEU A 164 47.65 -39.36 8.68
CA LEU A 164 46.37 -39.90 8.21
C LEU A 164 45.25 -39.78 9.27
N GLU A 165 45.58 -40.00 10.55
CA GLU A 165 44.66 -39.80 11.68
C GLU A 165 44.24 -38.34 11.85
N ALA A 166 45.20 -37.40 11.77
CA ALA A 166 44.93 -35.96 11.84
C ALA A 166 44.08 -35.48 10.65
N GLU A 167 44.36 -35.96 9.44
CA GLU A 167 43.58 -35.60 8.24
C GLU A 167 42.14 -36.14 8.32
N ARG A 168 41.93 -37.35 8.85
CA ARG A 168 40.58 -37.88 9.11
C ARG A 168 39.84 -37.05 10.15
N ALA A 169 40.50 -36.71 11.26
CA ALA A 169 39.91 -35.88 12.32
C ALA A 169 39.56 -34.47 11.81
N ALA A 170 40.41 -33.86 10.99
CA ALA A 170 40.14 -32.56 10.36
C ALA A 170 38.93 -32.63 9.39
N LYS A 171 38.83 -33.68 8.56
CA LYS A 171 37.69 -33.88 7.66
C LYS A 171 36.38 -34.13 8.41
N GLU A 172 36.42 -34.81 9.55
CA GLU A 172 35.25 -35.01 10.41
C GLU A 172 34.80 -33.71 11.09
N ALA A 173 35.75 -32.92 11.60
CA ALA A 173 35.48 -31.60 12.16
C ALA A 173 34.87 -30.65 11.10
N GLU A 174 35.42 -30.64 9.88
CA GLU A 174 34.90 -29.81 8.79
C GLU A 174 33.46 -30.22 8.38
N LYS A 175 33.17 -31.53 8.31
CA LYS A 175 31.81 -32.03 8.04
C LYS A 175 30.84 -31.65 9.17
N ALA A 176 31.26 -31.74 10.42
CA ALA A 176 30.45 -31.36 11.57
C ALA A 176 30.15 -29.86 11.59
N GLN A 177 31.14 -29.00 11.31
CA GLN A 177 30.94 -27.56 11.18
C GLN A 177 30.03 -27.18 10.01
N LYS A 178 30.18 -27.86 8.86
CA LYS A 178 29.29 -27.69 7.69
C LYS A 178 27.86 -28.16 7.98
N ALA A 179 27.67 -29.14 8.85
CA ALA A 179 26.34 -29.59 9.28
C ALA A 179 25.70 -28.58 10.27
N ALA A 180 26.47 -28.09 11.25
CA ALA A 180 26.01 -27.13 12.26
C ALA A 180 25.68 -25.74 11.67
N SER A 181 26.39 -25.33 10.62
CA SER A 181 26.19 -24.03 9.96
C SER A 181 24.99 -23.98 9.00
N LYS A 182 24.35 -25.12 8.66
CA LYS A 182 23.18 -25.13 7.78
C LYS A 182 21.96 -24.56 8.49
N ASP A 183 21.41 -23.48 7.94
CA ASP A 183 20.18 -22.89 8.45
C ASP A 183 18.95 -23.69 8.01
N VAL A 184 18.24 -24.25 8.98
CA VAL A 184 16.98 -24.96 8.78
C VAL A 184 15.81 -23.98 8.90
N LYS A 185 15.04 -23.85 7.82
CA LYS A 185 13.83 -23.01 7.81
C LYS A 185 12.71 -23.73 8.55
N VAL A 186 12.33 -23.21 9.71
CA VAL A 186 11.19 -23.71 10.50
C VAL A 186 9.90 -23.05 10.02
N GLY A 187 8.91 -23.86 9.63
CA GLY A 187 7.58 -23.41 9.23
C GLY A 187 6.56 -24.54 9.14
N ILE A 188 5.29 -24.17 8.98
CA ILE A 188 4.17 -25.12 8.79
C ILE A 188 3.77 -25.10 7.31
N GLY A 189 3.97 -26.21 6.61
CA GLY A 189 3.52 -26.39 5.23
C GLY A 189 2.03 -26.73 5.14
N SER A 190 1.45 -26.57 3.95
CA SER A 190 0.08 -27.01 3.67
C SER A 190 0.05 -28.50 3.37
N ALA A 191 -0.85 -29.24 4.04
CA ALA A 191 -1.04 -30.66 3.80
C ALA A 191 -1.58 -30.97 2.39
N SER A 192 -2.41 -30.10 1.83
CA SER A 192 -2.98 -30.24 0.49
C SER A 192 -2.17 -29.52 -0.60
N GLY A 193 -1.09 -28.81 -0.23
CA GLY A 193 -0.29 -27.99 -1.15
C GLY A 193 -0.96 -26.69 -1.60
N ALA A 194 -2.23 -26.45 -1.30
CA ALA A 194 -2.96 -25.24 -1.70
C ALA A 194 -2.58 -24.00 -0.87
N GLY A 195 -2.12 -24.20 0.36
CA GLY A 195 -1.77 -23.11 1.29
C GLY A 195 -0.28 -22.76 1.26
N ARG A 196 0.04 -21.48 1.44
CA ARG A 196 1.43 -21.03 1.65
C ARG A 196 1.93 -21.44 3.03
N THR A 197 3.24 -21.70 3.14
CA THR A 197 3.90 -22.01 4.41
C THR A 197 3.75 -20.86 5.41
N ILE A 198 3.29 -21.18 6.61
CA ILE A 198 3.23 -20.23 7.74
C ILE A 198 4.59 -20.24 8.44
N SER A 199 5.25 -19.08 8.44
CA SER A 199 6.55 -18.86 9.08
C SER A 199 6.50 -17.58 9.90
N SER A 200 7.11 -17.55 11.09
CA SER A 200 7.24 -16.30 11.85
C SER A 200 8.33 -15.40 11.24
N ARG A 201 7.99 -14.11 11.06
CA ARG A 201 8.86 -13.06 10.54
C ARG A 201 9.14 -12.04 11.63
N SER A 202 10.37 -11.58 11.76
CA SER A 202 10.73 -10.45 12.61
C SER A 202 10.68 -9.15 11.81
N ARG A 203 10.06 -8.11 12.38
CA ARG A 203 10.11 -6.73 11.87
C ARG A 203 10.69 -5.87 12.98
N LYS A 204 11.63 -5.00 12.64
CA LYS A 204 12.12 -3.96 13.55
C LYS A 204 11.09 -2.83 13.55
N VAL A 205 10.57 -2.50 14.73
CA VAL A 205 9.64 -1.38 14.93
C VAL A 205 10.35 -0.34 15.80
N CYS A 206 10.43 0.89 15.32
CA CYS A 206 11.04 2.00 16.05
C CYS A 206 9.92 2.79 16.75
N THR A 207 10.05 2.99 18.06
CA THR A 207 9.19 3.88 18.84
C THR A 207 9.93 5.19 19.09
N LEU A 208 9.23 6.32 18.97
CA LEU A 208 9.81 7.64 19.20
C LEU A 208 9.92 7.87 20.71
N THR A 209 11.14 7.91 21.23
CA THR A 209 11.41 8.13 22.66
C THR A 209 11.82 9.57 22.96
N ALA A 210 12.74 10.12 22.16
CA ALA A 210 13.23 11.49 22.29
C ALA A 210 13.07 12.25 20.98
N ILE A 211 12.12 13.17 20.93
CA ILE A 211 11.77 13.93 19.73
C ILE A 211 12.97 14.74 19.23
N GLY A 212 13.70 15.43 20.12
CA GLY A 212 14.84 16.27 19.73
C GLY A 212 15.98 15.48 19.07
N ALA A 213 16.33 14.31 19.62
CA ALA A 213 17.36 13.45 19.04
C ALA A 213 16.92 12.83 17.70
N ALA A 214 15.64 12.43 17.59
CA ALA A 214 15.08 11.93 16.35
C ALA A 214 15.05 13.03 15.27
N PHE A 215 14.63 14.25 15.62
CA PHE A 215 14.63 15.38 14.71
C PHE A 215 16.04 15.72 14.23
N LEU A 216 17.03 15.72 15.12
CA LEU A 216 18.43 15.94 14.74
C LEU A 216 18.94 14.86 13.76
N HIS A 217 18.54 13.60 13.96
CA HIS A 217 18.89 12.49 13.07
C HIS A 217 18.24 12.62 11.68
N TYR A 218 16.96 13.01 11.62
CA TYR A 218 16.21 13.16 10.38
C TYR A 218 16.22 14.58 9.78
N ARG A 219 17.02 15.51 10.33
CA ARG A 219 16.99 16.94 9.96
C ARG A 219 17.21 17.24 8.47
N ASN A 220 17.93 16.35 7.77
CA ASN A 220 18.27 16.49 6.36
C ASN A 220 17.32 15.70 5.44
N ASP A 221 16.32 15.02 5.98
CA ASP A 221 15.34 14.29 5.18
C ASP A 221 14.36 15.30 4.52
N PRO A 222 14.16 15.25 3.19
CA PRO A 222 13.24 16.14 2.49
C PRO A 222 11.82 16.18 3.09
N LYS A 223 11.35 15.05 3.63
CA LYS A 223 10.00 14.97 4.22
C LYS A 223 9.88 15.78 5.50
N VAL A 224 10.97 15.92 6.25
CA VAL A 224 10.99 16.77 7.45
C VAL A 224 10.91 18.24 7.04
N ALA A 225 11.60 18.64 5.96
CA ALA A 225 11.51 20.01 5.44
C ALA A 225 10.10 20.36 4.93
N GLU A 226 9.45 19.44 4.21
CA GLU A 226 8.05 19.62 3.76
C GLU A 226 7.08 19.78 4.96
N MET A 227 7.24 18.92 5.98
CA MET A 227 6.42 18.98 7.19
C MET A 227 6.62 20.30 7.95
N LEU A 228 7.87 20.75 8.09
CA LEU A 228 8.17 22.03 8.72
C LEU A 228 7.59 23.21 7.94
N THR A 229 7.67 23.17 6.61
CA THR A 229 7.08 24.20 5.74
C THR A 229 5.55 24.23 5.86
N SER A 230 4.90 23.06 5.94
CA SER A 230 3.45 22.97 6.15
C SER A 230 3.03 23.54 7.51
N LEU A 231 3.82 23.30 8.57
CA LEU A 231 3.55 23.84 9.90
C LEU A 231 3.76 25.36 9.93
N ALA A 232 4.85 25.85 9.33
CA ALA A 232 5.15 27.27 9.24
C ALA A 232 4.09 28.05 8.46
N ASN A 233 3.60 27.50 7.33
CA ASN A 233 2.51 28.11 6.56
C ASN A 233 1.19 28.11 7.34
N ALA A 234 0.88 27.05 8.10
CA ALA A 234 -0.32 27.01 8.93
C ALA A 234 -0.29 28.06 10.05
N GLU A 235 0.88 28.29 10.65
CA GLU A 235 1.10 29.32 11.67
C GLU A 235 1.04 30.74 11.07
N ALA A 236 1.72 30.98 9.95
CA ALA A 236 1.74 32.27 9.28
C ALA A 236 0.34 32.71 8.78
N ASN A 237 -0.54 31.76 8.44
CA ASN A 237 -1.92 32.02 8.00
C ASN A 237 -2.95 32.00 9.15
N ALA A 238 -2.51 31.78 10.40
CA ALA A 238 -3.41 31.80 11.54
C ALA A 238 -3.89 33.22 11.87
N LYS A 239 -5.14 33.35 12.33
CA LYS A 239 -5.75 34.64 12.65
C LYS A 239 -5.06 35.25 13.88
N GLY A 240 -4.33 36.35 13.69
CA GLY A 240 -3.56 37.03 14.75
C GLY A 240 -2.07 36.69 14.79
N PHE A 241 -1.51 36.13 13.71
CA PHE A 241 -0.07 35.95 13.58
C PHE A 241 0.62 37.30 13.39
N GLU A 242 1.40 37.72 14.41
CA GLU A 242 2.34 38.83 14.34
C GLU A 242 3.71 38.30 14.78
N GLY A 243 4.61 38.03 13.84
CA GLY A 243 5.93 37.49 14.20
C GLY A 243 6.82 37.07 13.04
N ASP A 244 8.03 36.67 13.42
CA ASP A 244 9.03 36.01 12.58
C ASP A 244 9.06 34.51 12.94
N ILE A 245 9.15 33.64 11.93
CA ILE A 245 9.31 32.19 12.14
C ILE A 245 10.78 31.87 11.90
N PRO A 246 11.54 31.43 12.92
CA PRO A 246 12.96 31.16 12.78
C PRO A 246 13.27 30.20 11.62
N GLY A 247 14.05 30.68 10.64
CA GLY A 247 14.48 29.90 9.48
C GLY A 247 13.53 29.92 8.28
N PHE A 248 12.45 30.70 8.31
CA PHE A 248 11.55 30.93 7.18
C PHE A 248 11.54 32.41 6.77
N ASP A 249 11.50 32.68 5.46
CA ASP A 249 11.31 34.01 4.91
C ASP A 249 9.83 34.19 4.55
N ILE A 250 9.12 35.04 5.29
CA ILE A 250 7.67 35.23 5.13
C ILE A 250 7.42 36.27 4.05
N LYS A 251 6.81 35.87 2.93
CA LYS A 251 6.38 36.77 1.86
C LYS A 251 4.86 36.76 1.74
N THR A 252 4.26 37.94 1.88
CA THR A 252 2.84 38.13 1.58
C THR A 252 2.65 38.17 0.07
N VAL A 253 1.95 37.17 -0.47
CA VAL A 253 1.52 37.15 -1.86
C VAL A 253 0.04 37.44 -1.87
N GLU A 254 -0.36 38.62 -2.38
CA GLU A 254 -1.75 38.94 -2.61
C GLU A 254 -2.22 38.26 -3.89
N SER A 255 -2.98 37.17 -3.73
CA SER A 255 -3.71 36.54 -4.82
C SER A 255 -5.19 36.88 -4.68
N ALA A 256 -5.84 37.34 -5.75
CA ALA A 256 -7.28 37.51 -5.78
C ALA A 256 -7.97 36.16 -5.50
N VAL A 257 -8.79 36.10 -4.45
CA VAL A 257 -9.56 34.91 -4.03
C VAL A 257 -10.91 34.90 -4.69
#